data_AF-A0ABD1GBR3-F1
#
_entry.id   AF-A0ABD1GBR3-F1
#
_cell.length_a   1.000
_cell.length_b   1.000
_cell.length_c   1.000
_cell.angle_alpha   90.00
_cell.angle_beta   90.00
_cell.angle_gamma   90.00
#
_symmetry.space_group_name_H-M   'P 1'
#
loop_
_entity.id
_entity.type
_entity.pdbx_description
1 polymer ?
#
loop_
_entity_poly.entity_id
_entity_poly.type
_entity_poly.pdbx_seq_one_letter_code
_entity_poly.pdbx_strand_id
1 'polypeptide(L)'
;MQLVFDLYGVGCRKTFSTPNLAKELNLKVGKLSTGDSLDMCAEDEAAILANDATIKDMEGAAIAYVGHLLNVPVLFLKAVTDVVDGDKPTSEEFLQNLNAVTIALDLAATKVVDFINGKSCSEL
;
A
#
# COMPACT_ATOMS: atom_id res chain seq x y z
N MET A 1 2.96 18.98 27.26
CA MET A 1 1.67 19.06 26.53
C MET A 1 1.85 19.12 25.01
N GLN A 2 3.03 19.51 24.48
CA GLN A 2 3.32 19.54 23.03
C GLN A 2 3.44 18.15 22.37
N LEU A 3 4.04 17.17 23.05
CA LEU A 3 4.34 15.83 22.48
C LEU A 3 3.12 14.95 22.12
N VAL A 4 1.92 15.24 22.63
CA VAL A 4 0.75 14.37 22.40
C VAL A 4 0.12 14.64 21.03
N PHE A 5 0.20 15.87 20.52
CA PHE A 5 -0.34 16.21 19.20
C PHE A 5 0.60 15.80 18.07
N ASP A 6 1.92 15.76 18.33
CA ASP A 6 2.94 15.37 17.35
C ASP A 6 2.85 13.87 16.95
N LEU A 7 2.10 13.06 17.70
CA LEU A 7 1.94 11.62 17.47
C LEU A 7 0.60 11.28 16.78
N TYR A 8 -0.32 12.24 16.63
CA TYR A 8 -1.59 11.99 15.95
C TYR A 8 -1.35 11.74 14.45
N GLY A 9 -1.92 10.65 13.91
CA GLY A 9 -1.74 10.26 12.52
C GLY A 9 -0.41 9.56 12.21
N VAL A 10 0.49 9.40 13.19
CA VAL A 10 1.79 8.73 13.01
C VAL A 10 1.70 7.28 13.50
N GLY A 11 2.03 6.32 12.63
CA GLY A 11 2.07 4.92 13.03
C GLY A 11 2.68 3.99 11.98
N CYS A 12 3.29 2.92 12.46
CA CYS A 12 3.73 1.80 11.64
C CYS A 12 2.97 0.53 12.05
N ARG A 13 2.46 -0.21 11.07
CA ARG A 13 1.71 -1.45 11.27
C ARG A 13 2.18 -2.49 10.26
N LYS A 14 2.32 -3.73 10.73
CA LYS A 14 2.59 -4.86 9.85
C LYS A 14 1.27 -5.39 9.30
N THR A 15 1.24 -5.69 8.01
CA THR A 15 0.16 -6.44 7.39
C THR A 15 0.21 -7.91 7.80
N PHE A 16 -0.86 -8.63 7.49
CA PHE A 16 -0.85 -10.08 7.59
C PHE A 16 0.20 -10.66 6.64
N SER A 17 0.94 -11.67 7.12
CA SER A 17 2.04 -12.29 6.37
C SER A 17 1.49 -13.33 5.40
N THR A 18 1.75 -13.15 4.10
CA THR A 18 1.27 -14.06 3.04
C THR A 18 2.41 -14.48 2.09
N PRO A 19 3.46 -15.16 2.60
CA PRO A 19 4.64 -15.50 1.81
C PRO A 19 4.33 -16.49 0.68
N ASN A 20 3.36 -17.39 0.86
CA ASN A 20 3.04 -18.38 -0.17
C ASN A 20 2.31 -17.72 -1.34
N LEU A 21 1.37 -16.82 -1.06
CA LEU A 21 0.65 -16.02 -2.06
C LEU A 21 1.63 -15.15 -2.86
N ALA A 22 2.51 -14.42 -2.17
CA ALA A 22 3.47 -13.54 -2.83
C ALA A 22 4.42 -14.34 -3.75
N LYS A 23 4.88 -15.51 -3.30
CA LYS A 23 5.73 -16.41 -4.08
C LYS A 23 5.00 -17.02 -5.27
N GLU A 24 3.82 -17.60 -5.06
CA GLU A 24 3.05 -18.29 -6.10
C GLU A 24 2.64 -17.35 -7.23
N LEU A 25 2.20 -16.14 -6.88
CA LEU A 25 1.78 -15.13 -7.84
C LEU A 25 2.93 -14.24 -8.33
N ASN A 26 4.16 -14.49 -7.85
CA ASN A 26 5.37 -13.73 -8.16
C ASN A 26 5.17 -12.21 -8.00
N LEU A 27 4.51 -11.80 -6.90
CA LEU A 27 4.23 -10.40 -6.60
C LEU A 27 5.44 -9.74 -5.93
N LYS A 28 5.69 -8.49 -6.28
CA LYS A 28 6.65 -7.65 -5.55
C LYS A 28 6.08 -7.31 -4.17
N VAL A 29 6.93 -7.31 -3.15
CA VAL A 29 6.58 -6.93 -1.78
C VAL A 29 7.40 -5.71 -1.39
N GLY A 30 6.77 -4.70 -0.79
CA GLY A 30 7.41 -3.47 -0.37
C GLY A 30 6.63 -2.79 0.76
N LYS A 31 7.25 -1.78 1.39
CA LYS A 31 6.59 -0.96 2.42
C LYS A 31 5.72 0.11 1.75
N LEU A 32 4.57 0.36 2.36
CA LEU A 32 3.61 1.40 1.96
C LEU A 32 3.71 2.58 2.93
N SER A 33 3.82 3.80 2.40
CA SER A 33 3.61 5.05 3.14
C SER A 33 2.29 5.68 2.71
N THR A 34 1.53 6.22 3.67
CA THR A 34 0.19 6.76 3.43
C THR A 34 0.10 8.19 3.94
N GLY A 35 -0.52 9.08 3.15
CA GLY A 35 -0.90 10.43 3.56
C GLY A 35 -2.05 10.96 2.69
N ASP A 36 -2.81 11.94 3.17
CA ASP A 36 -4.05 12.38 2.50
C ASP A 36 -3.82 13.23 1.22
N SER A 37 -2.56 13.54 0.90
CA SER A 37 -2.16 14.33 -0.26
C SER A 37 -1.74 13.43 -1.42
N LEU A 38 -2.21 13.75 -2.64
CA LEU A 38 -1.76 13.10 -3.87
C LEU A 38 -0.32 13.50 -4.22
N ASP A 39 -0.02 14.80 -4.11
CA ASP A 39 1.32 15.34 -4.28
C ASP A 39 2.25 14.96 -3.11
N MET A 40 3.51 15.33 -3.23
CA MET A 40 4.55 15.03 -2.24
C MET A 40 5.35 16.31 -1.99
N CYS A 41 5.19 16.90 -0.80
CA CYS A 41 6.05 18.00 -0.36
C CYS A 41 7.38 17.45 0.19
N ALA A 42 8.31 18.34 0.52
CA ALA A 42 9.63 17.94 1.02
C ALA A 42 9.56 17.18 2.36
N GLU A 43 8.58 17.52 3.20
CA GLU A 43 8.32 16.84 4.46
C GLU A 43 7.78 15.42 4.24
N ASP A 44 6.90 15.23 3.26
CA ASP A 44 6.38 13.91 2.88
C ASP A 44 7.51 13.03 2.34
N GLU A 45 8.34 13.59 1.45
CA GLU A 45 9.49 12.90 0.87
C GLU A 45 10.47 12.42 1.97
N ALA A 46 10.82 13.32 2.90
CA ALA A 46 11.68 12.98 4.02
C ALA A 46 11.09 11.85 4.89
N ALA A 47 9.78 11.87 5.15
CA ALA A 47 9.10 10.82 5.90
C ALA A 47 9.06 9.48 5.13
N ILE A 48 8.78 9.50 3.83
CA ILE A 48 8.77 8.32 2.94
C ILE A 48 10.15 7.66 2.92
N LEU A 49 11.22 8.46 2.73
CA LEU A 49 12.60 7.98 2.71
C LEU A 49 13.03 7.44 4.07
N ALA A 50 12.70 8.13 5.18
CA ALA A 50 13.02 7.68 6.53
C ALA A 50 12.34 6.34 6.89
N ASN A 51 11.18 6.05 6.29
CA ASN A 51 10.48 4.77 6.46
C ASN A 51 10.89 3.69 5.44
N ASP A 52 11.73 4.03 4.46
CA ASP A 52 12.16 3.11 3.39
C ASP A 52 10.93 2.54 2.64
N ALA A 53 9.97 3.42 2.33
CA ALA A 53 8.74 3.06 1.63
C ALA A 53 8.96 2.97 0.13
N THR A 54 8.36 1.95 -0.49
CA THR A 54 8.41 1.70 -1.93
C THR A 54 7.16 2.21 -2.65
N ILE A 55 6.03 2.27 -1.93
CA ILE A 55 4.72 2.66 -2.46
C ILE A 55 4.18 3.83 -1.63
N LYS A 56 3.54 4.80 -2.29
CA LYS A 56 2.79 5.91 -1.68
C LYS A 56 1.30 5.75 -2.01
N ASP A 57 0.42 5.96 -1.05
CA ASP A 57 -1.04 6.03 -1.26
C ASP A 57 -1.72 6.97 -0.26
N MET A 58 -3.06 6.95 -0.22
CA MET A 58 -3.86 7.84 0.63
C MET A 58 -4.76 7.11 1.66
N GLU A 59 -4.75 5.77 1.74
CA GLU A 59 -5.67 5.03 2.63
C GLU A 59 -5.05 3.88 3.45
N GLY A 60 -3.96 3.27 2.97
CA GLY A 60 -3.50 1.96 3.44
C GLY A 60 -3.20 1.89 4.93
N ALA A 61 -2.46 2.85 5.48
CA ALA A 61 -2.14 2.88 6.91
C ALA A 61 -3.40 3.03 7.79
N ALA A 62 -4.41 3.77 7.33
CA ALA A 62 -5.67 3.94 8.05
C ALA A 62 -6.49 2.63 8.06
N ILE A 63 -6.54 1.92 6.94
CA ILE A 63 -7.16 0.58 6.87
C ILE A 63 -6.44 -0.40 7.79
N ALA A 64 -5.10 -0.41 7.78
CA ALA A 64 -4.30 -1.26 8.68
C ALA A 64 -4.54 -0.92 10.16
N TYR A 65 -4.71 0.36 10.49
CA TYR A 65 -5.03 0.81 11.84
C TYR A 65 -6.38 0.26 12.31
N VAL A 66 -7.44 0.38 11.52
CA VAL A 66 -8.76 -0.15 11.87
C VAL A 66 -8.76 -1.69 11.94
N GLY A 67 -8.11 -2.36 10.98
CA GLY A 67 -7.96 -3.82 11.01
C GLY A 67 -7.26 -4.31 12.27
N HIS A 68 -6.22 -3.59 12.71
CA HIS A 68 -5.55 -3.87 13.98
C HIS A 68 -6.47 -3.68 15.19
N LEU A 69 -7.24 -2.58 15.26
CA LEU A 69 -8.21 -2.36 16.34
C LEU A 69 -9.25 -3.47 16.45
N LEU A 70 -9.66 -4.04 15.30
CA LEU A 70 -10.69 -5.08 15.21
C LEU A 70 -10.12 -6.51 15.22
N ASN A 71 -8.80 -6.68 15.32
CA ASN A 71 -8.11 -7.97 15.18
C ASN A 71 -8.46 -8.72 13.88
N VAL A 72 -8.62 -7.99 12.77
CA VAL A 72 -8.89 -8.55 11.44
C VAL A 72 -7.58 -8.56 10.62
N PRO A 73 -7.19 -9.69 10.03
CA PRO A 73 -6.07 -9.75 9.09
C PRO A 73 -6.27 -8.82 7.90
N VAL A 74 -5.27 -7.99 7.59
CA VAL A 74 -5.29 -7.07 6.45
C VAL A 74 -4.11 -7.35 5.53
N LEU A 75 -4.39 -7.42 4.23
CA LEU A 75 -3.41 -7.46 3.15
C LEU A 75 -3.73 -6.33 2.15
N PHE A 76 -2.71 -5.87 1.41
CA PHE A 76 -2.88 -4.82 0.41
C PHE A 76 -2.38 -5.29 -0.95
N LEU A 77 -3.16 -5.00 -1.99
CA LEU A 77 -2.73 -5.02 -3.37
C LEU A 77 -2.69 -3.58 -3.86
N LYS A 78 -1.49 -3.12 -4.22
CA LYS A 78 -1.26 -1.76 -4.73
C LYS A 78 -0.70 -1.87 -6.14
N ALA A 79 -1.40 -1.28 -7.09
CA ALA A 79 -0.97 -1.20 -8.48
C ALA A 79 -0.42 0.20 -8.73
N VAL A 80 0.82 0.26 -9.23
CA VAL A 80 1.56 1.53 -9.41
C VAL A 80 1.10 2.19 -10.70
N THR A 81 0.50 3.38 -10.56
CA THR A 81 0.00 4.21 -11.67
C THR A 81 1.02 5.24 -12.15
N ASP A 82 1.88 5.70 -11.26
CA ASP A 82 2.81 6.80 -11.48
C ASP A 82 4.08 6.57 -10.67
N VAL A 83 5.19 7.13 -11.16
CA VAL A 83 6.51 7.06 -10.52
C VAL A 83 6.79 8.40 -9.88
N VAL A 84 6.68 8.46 -8.54
CA VAL A 84 6.76 9.70 -7.76
C VAL A 84 8.10 10.42 -7.92
N ASP A 85 9.20 9.67 -8.09
CA ASP A 85 10.55 10.17 -8.35
C ASP A 85 10.91 10.22 -9.85
N GLY A 86 9.90 10.15 -10.72
CA GLY A 86 10.03 10.23 -12.17
C GLY A 86 9.89 11.64 -12.74
N ASP A 87 10.02 11.75 -14.06
CA ASP A 87 10.06 13.04 -14.76
C ASP A 87 8.67 13.61 -15.12
N LYS A 88 7.60 12.83 -14.92
CA LYS A 88 6.24 13.22 -15.33
C LYS A 88 5.44 13.79 -14.16
N PRO A 89 4.52 14.75 -14.40
CA PRO A 89 3.57 15.17 -13.38
C PRO A 89 2.72 13.98 -12.89
N THR A 90 2.68 13.76 -11.58
CA THR A 90 1.94 12.67 -10.91
C THR A 90 0.51 12.51 -11.43
N SER A 91 -0.26 13.60 -11.48
CA SER A 91 -1.66 13.56 -11.91
C SER A 91 -1.85 13.15 -13.37
N GLU A 92 -0.94 13.57 -14.25
CA GLU A 92 -1.00 13.23 -15.67
C GLU A 92 -0.62 11.76 -15.91
N GLU A 93 0.46 11.29 -15.29
CA GLU A 93 0.88 9.89 -15.40
C GLU A 93 -0.16 8.95 -14.78
N PHE A 94 -0.72 9.33 -13.63
CA PHE A 94 -1.82 8.61 -13.00
C PHE A 94 -2.99 8.42 -13.99
N LEU A 95 -3.51 9.50 -14.57
CA LEU A 95 -4.64 9.45 -15.49
C LEU A 95 -4.30 8.69 -16.78
N GLN A 96 -3.09 8.86 -17.31
CA GLN A 96 -2.62 8.17 -18.50
C GLN A 96 -2.61 6.65 -18.30
N ASN A 97 -2.13 6.19 -17.14
CA ASN A 97 -1.92 4.78 -16.85
C ASN A 97 -3.12 4.11 -16.18
N LEU A 98 -4.08 4.89 -15.66
CA LEU A 98 -5.20 4.43 -14.83
C LEU A 98 -5.92 3.22 -15.43
N ASN A 99 -6.26 3.27 -16.72
CA ASN A 99 -7.00 2.19 -17.37
C ASN A 99 -6.19 0.88 -17.40
N ALA A 100 -4.95 0.92 -17.90
CA ALA A 100 -4.10 -0.25 -18.04
C ALA A 100 -3.74 -0.85 -16.67
N VAL A 101 -3.43 0.00 -15.69
CA VAL A 101 -3.06 -0.41 -14.34
C VAL A 101 -4.26 -0.97 -13.57
N THR A 102 -5.46 -0.45 -13.77
CA THR A 102 -6.68 -1.00 -13.16
C THR A 102 -7.00 -2.39 -13.73
N ILE A 103 -6.80 -2.61 -15.03
CA ILE A 103 -6.94 -3.95 -15.63
C ILE A 103 -5.91 -4.92 -15.02
N ALA A 104 -4.65 -4.47 -14.85
CA ALA A 104 -3.63 -5.29 -14.20
C ALA A 104 -3.98 -5.62 -12.74
N LEU A 105 -4.55 -4.65 -12.00
CA LEU A 105 -5.01 -4.84 -10.64
C LEU A 105 -6.18 -5.83 -10.57
N ASP A 106 -7.15 -5.74 -11.48
CA ASP A 106 -8.28 -6.66 -11.56
C ASP A 106 -7.83 -8.11 -11.79
N LEU A 107 -6.90 -8.32 -12.73
CA LEU A 107 -6.30 -9.63 -12.99
C LEU A 107 -5.53 -10.17 -11.77
N ALA A 108 -4.77 -9.31 -11.08
CA ALA A 108 -4.02 -9.70 -9.89
C ALA A 108 -4.96 -10.03 -8.72
N ALA A 109 -6.01 -9.22 -8.50
CA ALA A 109 -7.00 -9.43 -7.45
C ALA A 109 -7.77 -10.74 -7.67
N THR A 110 -8.17 -11.04 -8.91
CA THR A 110 -8.81 -12.31 -9.27
C THR A 110 -7.92 -13.50 -8.89
N LYS A 111 -6.64 -13.47 -9.27
CA LYS A 111 -5.67 -14.53 -8.92
C LYS A 111 -5.47 -14.66 -7.41
N VAL A 112 -5.49 -13.55 -6.67
CA VAL A 112 -5.39 -13.56 -5.20
C VAL A 112 -6.61 -14.20 -4.56
N VAL A 113 -7.82 -13.87 -5.02
CA VAL A 113 -9.06 -14.50 -4.54
C VAL A 113 -9.05 -16.00 -4.83
N ASP A 114 -8.68 -16.40 -6.05
CA ASP A 114 -8.55 -17.80 -6.45
C ASP A 114 -7.51 -18.54 -5.60
N PHE A 115 -6.38 -17.89 -5.29
CA PHE A 115 -5.36 -18.46 -4.42
C PHE A 115 -5.88 -18.63 -2.99
N ILE A 116 -6.61 -17.67 -2.43
CA ILE A 116 -7.14 -17.74 -1.05
C ILE A 116 -8.22 -18.82 -0.93
N ASN A 117 -8.99 -19.06 -1.99
CA ASN A 117 -10.10 -20.00 -1.97
C ASN A 117 -9.67 -21.39 -1.47
N GLY A 118 -10.34 -21.90 -0.43
CA GLY A 118 -10.04 -23.19 0.19
C GLY A 118 -8.81 -23.23 1.11
N LYS A 119 -8.09 -22.12 1.31
CA LYS A 119 -6.92 -22.04 2.20
C LYS A 119 -7.27 -21.39 3.54
N SER A 120 -6.60 -21.85 4.61
CA SER A 120 -6.55 -21.18 5.90
C SER A 120 -5.55 -20.02 5.89
N CYS A 121 -5.63 -19.12 6.88
CA CYS A 121 -4.71 -17.99 7.02
C CYS A 121 -3.23 -18.41 7.13
N SER A 122 -2.93 -19.57 7.71
CA SER A 122 -1.55 -20.09 7.83
C SER A 122 -0.96 -20.60 6.51
N GLU A 123 -1.80 -20.82 5.50
CA GLU A 123 -1.39 -21.30 4.18
C GLU A 123 -1.17 -20.16 3.17
N LEU A 124 -1.47 -18.92 3.55
CA LEU A 124 -1.34 -17.75 2.69
C LEU A 124 0.11 -17.30 2.48
#